data_AF-A0A7W1B4V5-F1
#
_entry.id   AF-A0A7W1B4V5-F1
#
_cell.length_a   1.000
_cell.length_b   1.000
_cell.length_c   1.000
_cell.angle_alpha   90.00
_cell.angle_beta   90.00
_cell.angle_gamma   90.00
#
_symmetry.space_group_name_H-M   'P 1'
#
loop_
_entity.id
_entity.type
_entity.pdbx_description
1 polymer ?
#
loop_
_entity_poly.entity_id
_entity_poly.type
_entity_poly.pdbx_seq_one_letter_code
_entity_poly.pdbx_strand_id
1 'polypeptide(L)' 'MSTPADRSGANEELSYEQAREELIQVVQRLESGGAPLEESLALWERGEQLARICQHWLDGARAKIEAARGQQGQSGSV' A
#
# COMPACT_ATOMS: atom_id res chain seq x y z
N MET A 1 14.75 -12.27 -2.79
CA MET A 1 15.24 -12.24 -1.40
C MET A 1 14.28 -11.36 -0.59
N SER A 2 13.35 -11.97 0.14
CA SER A 2 12.44 -11.24 1.04
C SER A 2 13.15 -10.99 2.38
N THR A 3 13.24 -9.74 2.81
CA THR A 3 13.84 -9.33 4.08
C THR A 3 12.89 -9.61 5.26
N PRO A 4 13.43 -9.81 6.49
CA PRO A 4 12.66 -10.33 7.63
C PRO A 4 11.76 -9.29 8.35
N ALA A 5 11.47 -8.13 7.75
CA ALA A 5 10.59 -7.11 8.34
C ALA A 5 9.08 -7.39 8.17
N ASP A 6 8.73 -8.48 7.49
CA ASP A 6 7.35 -8.89 7.14
C ASP A 6 6.52 -9.50 8.29
N ARG A 7 7.02 -9.48 9.54
CA ARG A 7 6.28 -10.08 10.67
C ARG A 7 5.89 -9.04 11.70
N SER A 8 4.74 -8.40 11.49
CA SER A 8 4.01 -7.72 12.57
C SER A 8 2.52 -7.64 12.25
N GLY A 9 1.80 -8.73 12.51
CA GLY A 9 0.52 -8.70 13.22
C GLY A 9 -0.77 -8.44 12.44
N ALA A 10 -1.47 -9.54 12.12
CA ALA A 10 -2.89 -9.77 12.43
C ALA A 10 -3.95 -8.87 11.78
N ASN A 11 -4.02 -8.93 10.46
CA ASN A 11 -5.25 -9.16 9.68
C ASN A 11 -4.79 -9.75 8.33
N GLU A 12 -5.61 -10.45 7.58
CA GLU A 12 -5.24 -11.01 6.25
C GLU A 12 -5.08 -9.91 5.17
N GLU A 13 -4.45 -8.78 5.52
CA GLU A 13 -4.17 -7.67 4.63
C GLU A 13 -2.83 -7.89 3.91
N LEU A 14 -2.84 -7.62 2.60
CA LEU A 14 -1.65 -7.71 1.74
C LEU A 14 -0.52 -6.81 2.26
N SER A 15 0.72 -7.28 2.14
CA SER A 15 1.88 -6.39 2.31
C SER A 15 1.88 -5.29 1.24
N TYR A 16 2.55 -4.18 1.52
CA TYR A 16 2.66 -3.07 0.56
C TYR A 16 3.19 -3.52 -0.81
N GLU A 17 4.25 -4.33 -0.85
CA GLU A 17 4.84 -4.78 -2.11
C GLU A 17 3.90 -5.70 -2.88
N GLN A 18 3.20 -6.60 -2.20
CA GLN A 18 2.20 -7.45 -2.84
C GLN A 18 1.03 -6.64 -3.40
N ALA A 19 0.49 -5.70 -2.60
CA ALA A 19 -0.60 -4.84 -3.04
C ALA A 19 -0.20 -3.96 -4.23
N ARG A 20 1.03 -3.43 -4.21
CA ARG A 20 1.60 -2.64 -5.30
C ARG A 20 1.83 -3.46 -6.56
N GLU A 21 2.37 -4.67 -6.44
CA GLU A 21 2.61 -5.56 -7.58
C GLU A 21 1.29 -5.96 -8.24
N GLU A 22 0.29 -6.33 -7.44
CA GLU A 22 -1.05 -6.65 -7.96
C GLU A 22 -1.70 -5.42 -8.62
N LEU A 23 -1.57 -4.23 -8.03
CA LEU A 23 -2.10 -2.99 -8.59
C LEU A 23 -1.49 -2.69 -9.97
N ILE A 24 -0.18 -2.90 -10.14
CA ILE A 24 0.49 -2.74 -11.43
C ILE A 24 -0.11 -3.69 -12.47
N GLN A 25 -0.38 -4.95 -12.11
CA GLN A 25 -0.98 -5.91 -13.03
C GLN A 25 -2.41 -5.52 -13.43
N VAL A 26 -3.21 -5.05 -12.46
CA VAL A 26 -4.57 -4.55 -12.72
C VAL A 26 -4.55 -3.36 -13.69
N VAL A 27 -3.68 -2.38 -13.46
CA VAL A 27 -3.54 -1.20 -14.33
C VAL A 27 -3.11 -1.63 -15.73
N GLN A 28 -2.09 -2.49 -15.85
CA GLN A 28 -1.65 -3.01 -17.15
C GLN A 28 -2.79 -3.70 -17.92
N ARG A 29 -3.64 -4.47 -17.23
CA ARG A 29 -4.79 -5.14 -17.84
C ARG A 29 -5.83 -4.12 -18.32
N LEU A 30 -6.14 -3.10 -17.51
CA LEU A 30 -7.05 -2.02 -17.89
C LEU A 30 -6.53 -1.24 -19.11
N GLU A 31 -5.23 -0.90 -19.11
CA GLU A 31 -4.57 -0.17 -20.21
C GLU A 31 -4.48 -0.97 -21.51
N SER A 32 -4.35 -2.29 -21.42
CA SER A 32 -4.33 -3.16 -22.60
C SER A 32 -5.64 -3.12 -23.39
N GLY A 33 -6.74 -2.74 -22.74
CA GLY A 33 -8.07 -2.72 -23.32
C GLY A 33 -8.56 -4.12 -23.71
N GLY A 34 -9.71 -4.18 -24.39
CA GLY A 34 -10.25 -5.44 -24.92
C GLY A 34 -10.95 -6.35 -23.90
N ALA A 35 -10.96 -5.98 -22.61
CA ALA A 35 -11.81 -6.62 -21.62
C ALA A 35 -13.29 -6.17 -21.79
N PRO A 36 -14.27 -7.05 -21.57
CA PRO A 36 -15.67 -6.65 -21.50
C PRO A 36 -15.90 -5.65 -20.36
N LEU A 37 -17.00 -4.89 -20.44
CA LEU A 37 -17.31 -3.83 -19.48
C LEU A 37 -17.35 -4.36 -18.03
N GLU A 38 -17.95 -5.52 -17.80
CA GLU A 38 -18.06 -6.13 -16.47
C GLU A 38 -16.68 -6.49 -15.89
N GLU A 39 -15.78 -7.07 -16.70
CA GLU A 39 -14.39 -7.35 -16.29
C GLU A 39 -13.63 -6.04 -16.03
N SER A 40 -13.85 -5.00 -16.85
CA SER A 40 -13.22 -3.69 -16.68
C SER A 40 -13.64 -3.01 -15.37
N LEU A 41 -14.92 -3.13 -14.99
CA LEU A 41 -15.42 -2.64 -13.72
C LEU A 41 -14.85 -3.42 -12.53
N ALA A 42 -14.79 -4.75 -12.61
CA ALA A 42 -14.20 -5.58 -11.56
C ALA A 42 -12.70 -5.27 -11.36
N LEU A 43 -11.95 -5.09 -12.46
CA LEU A 43 -10.56 -4.67 -12.41
C LEU A 43 -10.41 -3.29 -11.77
N TRP A 44 -11.26 -2.32 -12.13
CA TRP A 44 -11.24 -1.00 -11.52
C TRP A 44 -11.50 -1.05 -10.01
N GLU A 45 -12.53 -1.78 -9.56
CA GLU A 45 -12.86 -1.92 -8.14
C GLU A 45 -11.70 -2.57 -7.35
N ARG A 46 -11.07 -3.59 -7.95
CA ARG A 46 -9.88 -4.21 -7.36
C ARG A 46 -8.72 -3.24 -7.28
N GLY A 47 -8.47 -2.46 -8.33
CA GLY A 47 -7.45 -1.41 -8.36
C GLY A 47 -7.66 -0.36 -7.27
N GLU A 48 -8.90 0.08 -7.07
CA GLU A 48 -9.27 1.01 -5.99
C GLU A 48 -9.00 0.43 -4.60
N GLN A 49 -9.32 -0.84 -4.38
CA GLN A 49 -9.05 -1.52 -3.12
C GLN A 49 -7.55 -1.60 -2.84
N LEU A 50 -6.75 -1.99 -3.84
CA LEU A 50 -5.30 -2.09 -3.73
C LEU A 50 -4.65 -0.74 -3.49
N ALA A 51 -5.11 0.32 -4.18
CA ALA A 51 -4.64 1.68 -3.96
C ALA A 51 -4.87 2.16 -2.52
N ARG A 52 -6.04 1.84 -1.93
CA ARG A 52 -6.33 2.16 -0.53
C ARG A 52 -5.42 1.43 0.44
N ILE A 53 -5.12 0.15 0.19
CA ILE A 53 -4.17 -0.63 1.00
C ILE A 53 -2.78 0.01 0.93
N CYS A 54 -2.30 0.32 -0.27
CA CYS A 54 -1.01 1.01 -0.46
C CYS A 54 -0.96 2.34 0.30
N GLN A 55 -2.02 3.14 0.21
CA GLN A 55 -2.10 4.43 0.91
C GLN A 55 -2.06 4.26 2.43
N HIS A 56 -2.78 3.27 2.98
CA HIS A 56 -2.76 2.97 4.40
C HIS A 56 -1.34 2.67 4.92
N TRP A 57 -0.59 1.84 4.19
CA TRP A 57 0.81 1.55 4.53
C TRP A 57 1.70 2.80 4.50
N LEU A 58 1.55 3.65 3.48
CA LEU A 58 2.33 4.88 3.34
C LEU A 58 2.01 5.90 4.43
N ASP A 59 0.74 6.04 4.80
CA ASP A 59 0.28 6.92 5.88
C ASP A 59 0.84 6.46 7.23
N GLY A 60 0.79 5.15 7.49
CA GLY A 60 1.38 4.55 8.69
C GLY A 60 2.89 4.79 8.77
N ALA A 61 3.61 4.66 7.65
CA ALA A 61 5.03 4.94 7.59
C ALA A 61 5.34 6.43 7.85
N ARG A 62 4.56 7.34 7.25
CA ARG A 62 4.70 8.79 7.47
C ARG A 62 4.45 9.15 8.93
N ALA A 63 3.42 8.61 9.56
CA ALA A 63 3.11 8.86 10.97
C ALA A 63 4.26 8.45 11.90
N LYS A 64 4.90 7.30 11.64
CA LYS A 64 6.07 6.82 12.41
C LYS A 64 7.26 7.78 12.29
N ILE A 65 7.52 8.29 11.09
CA ILE A 65 8.60 9.27 10.85
C ILE A 65 8.34 10.55 11.62
N GLU A 66 7.12 11.10 11.54
CA GLU A 66 6.77 12.34 12.24
C GLU A 66 6.82 12.19 13.75
N ALA A 67 6.37 11.06 14.30
CA ALA A 67 6.49 10.75 15.73
C ALA A 67 7.96 10.72 16.20
N ALA A 68 8.84 10.07 15.43
CA ALA A 68 10.27 10.01 15.73
C ALA A 68 10.93 11.41 15.70
N ARG A 69 10.56 12.27 14.75
CA ARG A 69 11.04 13.66 14.67
C ARG A 69 10.56 14.51 15.86
N GLY A 70 9.30 14.33 16.28
CA GLY A 70 8.74 15.01 17.45
C GLY A 70 9.46 14.68 18.75
N GLN A 71 9.85 13.42 18.96
CA GLN A 71 10.64 13.01 20.14
C GLN A 71 12.05 13.64 20.18
N GLN A 72 12.69 13.82 19.02
CA GLN A 72 14.03 14.42 18.94
C GLN A 72 14.02 15.92 19.27
N GLY A 73 12.97 16.65 18.86
CA GLY A 73 12.82 18.06 19.20
C GLY A 73 12.60 18.34 20.69
N GLN A 74 12.03 17.38 21.44
CA GLN A 74 11.83 17.49 22.89
C GLN A 74 13.10 17.14 23.69
N SER A 75 13.96 16.25 23.18
CA SER A 75 15.17 15.81 23.88
C SER A 75 16.33 16.83 23.78
N GLY A 76 16.27 17.78 22.85
CA GLY A 76 17.29 18.82 22.65
C GLY A 76 17.03 20.14 23.38
N SER A 77 16.01 20.22 24.26
CA SER A 77 15.59 21.46 24.93
C SER A 77 15.88 21.49 26.45
N VAL A 78 16.80 20.64 26.95
CA VAL A 78 17.24 20.64 28.36
C VAL A 78 18.63 21.25 28.50
#